data_AF-A0A0Q4NKE5-F1
#
_entry.id   AF-A0A0Q4NKE5-F1
#
_cell.length_a   1.000
_cell.length_b   1.000
_cell.length_c   1.000
_cell.angle_alpha   90.00
_cell.angle_beta   90.00
_cell.angle_gamma   90.00
#
_symmetry.space_group_name_H-M   'P 1'
#
loop_
_entity.id
_entity.type
_entity.pdbx_description
1 polymer ?
#
loop_
_entity_poly.entity_id
_entity_poly.type
_entity_poly.pdbx_seq_one_letter_code
_entity_poly.pdbx_strand_id
1 'polypeptide(L)'
;MIEANLVRDLTIEHEGRSYHATYFVEHGQIHVKTGAKLFRLPLTETPAPSAVETLLIGLAADAAREASQSSRWAEVLTGGSSPQ
;
A
#
# COMPACT_ATOMS: atom_id res chain seq x y z
N MET A 1 -11.01 1.74 23.71
CA MET A 1 -10.55 0.39 24.10
C MET A 1 -10.14 -0.31 22.81
N ILE A 2 -8.87 -0.71 22.64
CA ILE A 2 -8.48 -1.50 21.47
C ILE A 2 -8.86 -2.94 21.78
N GLU A 3 -9.86 -3.47 21.08
CA GLU A 3 -10.18 -4.90 21.11
C GLU A 3 -9.04 -5.64 20.39
N ALA A 4 -8.06 -6.11 21.16
CA ALA A 4 -7.02 -7.00 20.67
C ALA A 4 -7.67 -8.22 20.01
N ASN A 5 -7.05 -8.73 18.94
CA ASN A 5 -7.47 -9.94 18.22
C ASN A 5 -8.77 -9.84 17.40
N LEU A 6 -9.31 -8.65 17.14
CA LEU A 6 -10.38 -8.49 16.16
C LEU A 6 -9.80 -8.24 14.76
N VAL A 7 -10.22 -9.07 13.80
CA VAL A 7 -9.94 -8.86 12.37
C VAL A 7 -10.88 -7.77 11.85
N ARG A 8 -10.31 -6.75 11.22
CA ARG A 8 -11.03 -5.60 10.66
C ARG A 8 -10.67 -5.42 9.20
N ASP A 9 -11.65 -5.07 8.41
CA ASP A 9 -11.45 -4.63 7.02
C ASP A 9 -11.38 -3.11 6.97
N LEU A 10 -10.53 -2.59 6.09
CA LEU A 10 -10.40 -1.19 5.77
C LEU A 10 -10.38 -1.02 4.25
N THR A 11 -11.30 -0.20 3.75
CA THR A 11 -11.30 0.24 2.37
C THR A 11 -11.14 1.75 2.35
N ILE A 12 -10.20 2.25 1.57
CA ILE A 12 -9.97 3.69 1.36
C ILE A 12 -10.13 4.02 -0.11
N GLU A 13 -10.45 5.27 -0.41
CA GLU A 13 -10.40 5.81 -1.77
C GLU A 13 -9.22 6.77 -1.87
N HIS A 14 -8.37 6.58 -2.88
CA HIS A 14 -7.21 7.43 -3.14
C HIS A 14 -6.99 7.56 -4.66
N GLU A 15 -6.89 8.80 -5.15
CA GLU A 15 -6.75 9.11 -6.59
C GLU A 15 -7.79 8.39 -7.49
N GLY A 16 -9.05 8.32 -7.03
CA GLY A 16 -10.15 7.69 -7.75
C GLY A 16 -10.08 6.17 -7.83
N ARG A 17 -9.21 5.53 -7.02
CA ARG A 17 -9.11 4.08 -6.89
C ARG A 17 -9.40 3.66 -5.46
N SER A 18 -10.10 2.53 -5.30
CA SER A 18 -10.33 1.93 -3.99
C SER A 18 -9.21 0.95 -3.63
N TYR A 19 -8.64 1.10 -2.44
CA TYR A 19 -7.63 0.21 -1.87
C TYR A 19 -8.21 -0.49 -0.65
N HIS A 20 -7.92 -1.78 -0.53
CA HIS A 20 -8.49 -2.62 0.52
C HIS A 20 -7.38 -3.34 1.31
N ALA A 21 -7.57 -3.42 2.62
CA ALA A 21 -6.77 -4.22 3.51
C ALA A 21 -7.62 -4.89 4.59
N THR A 22 -7.16 -6.05 5.04
CA THR A 22 -7.62 -6.68 6.27
C THR A 22 -6.50 -6.59 7.29
N TYR A 23 -6.80 -6.20 8.53
CA TYR A 23 -5.80 -6.07 9.59
C TYR A 23 -6.30 -6.52 10.96
N PHE A 24 -5.37 -6.83 11.85
CA PHE A 24 -5.64 -7.05 13.27
C PHE A 24 -4.44 -6.59 14.10
N VAL A 25 -4.67 -6.39 15.39
CA VAL A 25 -3.64 -5.97 16.35
C VAL A 25 -3.37 -7.10 17.33
N GLU A 26 -2.12 -7.53 17.42
CA GLU A 26 -1.65 -8.59 18.31
C GLU A 26 -0.24 -8.25 18.79
N HIS A 27 0.04 -8.46 20.09
CA HIS A 27 1.38 -8.25 20.68
C HIS A 27 2.05 -6.89 20.37
N GLY A 28 1.28 -5.80 20.29
CA GLY A 28 1.82 -4.48 19.95
C GLY A 28 2.25 -4.33 18.49
N GLN A 29 1.80 -5.24 17.61
CA GLN A 29 1.98 -5.17 16.17
C GLN A 29 0.63 -5.09 15.46
N ILE A 30 0.61 -4.37 14.36
CA ILE A 30 -0.50 -4.33 13.41
C ILE A 30 -0.13 -5.26 12.27
N HIS A 31 -0.87 -6.34 12.11
CA HIS A 31 -0.71 -7.29 11.01
C HIS A 31 -1.66 -6.88 9.89
N VAL A 32 -1.15 -6.66 8.69
CA VAL A 32 -1.92 -6.13 7.55
C VAL A 32 -1.78 -7.05 6.35
N LYS A 33 -2.89 -7.42 5.73
CA LYS A 33 -2.96 -8.10 4.44
C LYS A 33 -3.60 -7.17 3.42
N THR A 34 -2.93 -6.96 2.28
CA THR A 34 -3.51 -6.26 1.13
C THR A 34 -3.08 -6.94 -0.16
N GLY A 35 -4.06 -7.35 -0.98
CA GLY A 35 -3.83 -8.23 -2.12
C GLY A 35 -3.06 -9.50 -1.73
N ALA A 36 -1.92 -9.73 -2.39
CA ALA A 36 -1.00 -10.83 -2.10
C ALA A 36 0.10 -10.49 -1.07
N LYS A 37 0.15 -9.25 -0.58
CA LYS A 37 1.22 -8.75 0.30
C LYS A 37 0.78 -8.80 1.77
N LEU A 38 1.74 -9.07 2.64
CA LEU A 38 1.60 -9.05 4.10
C LEU A 38 2.62 -8.06 4.68
N PHE A 39 2.15 -7.21 5.59
CA PHE A 39 2.96 -6.21 6.27
C PHE A 39 2.79 -6.33 7.79
N ARG A 40 3.82 -5.89 8.51
CA ARG A 40 3.76 -5.73 9.97
C ARG A 40 4.20 -4.31 10.30
N LEU A 41 3.38 -3.62 11.06
CA LEU A 41 3.67 -2.27 11.55
C LEU A 41 3.75 -2.31 13.07
N PRO A 42 4.63 -1.53 13.71
CA PRO A 42 4.55 -1.34 15.16
C PRO A 42 3.25 -0.63 15.52
N LEU A 43 2.58 -1.07 16.59
CA LEU A 43 1.51 -0.30 17.20
C LEU A 43 2.12 0.89 17.93
N THR A 44 1.72 2.10 17.55
CA THR A 44 2.17 3.35 18.19
C THR A 44 0.97 4.07 18.81
N GLU A 45 1.14 5.34 19.19
CA GLU A 45 0.03 6.20 19.60
C GLU A 45 -0.97 6.47 18.46
N THR A 46 -0.53 6.31 17.20
CA THR A 46 -1.40 6.38 16.04
C THR A 46 -2.39 5.21 16.05
N PRO A 47 -3.71 5.46 15.93
CA PRO A 47 -4.70 4.40 15.83
C PRO A 47 -4.37 3.44 14.69
N ALA A 48 -4.51 2.13 14.94
CA ALA A 48 -4.22 1.10 13.95
C ALA A 48 -4.89 1.34 12.57
N PRO A 49 -6.19 1.72 12.46
CA PRO A 49 -6.78 2.03 11.15
C PRO A 49 -6.03 3.12 10.38
N SER A 50 -5.60 4.18 11.06
CA SER A 50 -4.88 5.30 10.45
C SER A 50 -3.47 4.92 9.98
N ALA A 51 -2.79 4.03 10.72
CA ALA A 51 -1.52 3.46 10.28
C ALA A 51 -1.67 2.59 9.03
N VAL A 52 -2.75 1.79 8.96
CA VAL A 52 -3.07 0.95 7.79
C VAL A 52 -3.44 1.80 6.58
N GLU A 53 -4.22 2.87 6.77
CA GLU A 53 -4.53 3.85 5.72
C GLU A 53 -3.26 4.48 5.15
N THR A 54 -2.35 4.94 6.02
CA THR A 54 -1.07 5.53 5.59
C THR A 54 -0.23 4.53 4.78
N LEU A 55 -0.19 3.27 5.21
CA LEU A 55 0.46 2.19 4.45
C LEU A 55 -0.18 2.03 3.06
N LEU A 56 -1.51 1.98 2.98
CA LEU A 56 -2.22 1.82 1.70
C LEU A 56 -1.93 2.98 0.74
N ILE A 57 -1.91 4.22 1.23
CA ILE A 57 -1.55 5.40 0.44
C ILE A 57 -0.10 5.30 -0.07
N GLY A 58 0.85 4.91 0.79
CA GLY A 58 2.24 4.72 0.38
C GLY A 58 2.39 3.66 -0.71
N LEU A 59 1.72 2.51 -0.56
CA LEU A 59 1.72 1.44 -1.56
C LEU A 59 1.09 1.88 -2.89
N ALA A 60 0.04 2.69 -2.85
CA ALA A 60 -0.58 3.26 -4.04
C ALA A 60 0.39 4.18 -4.80
N ALA A 61 1.09 5.06 -4.07
CA ALA A 61 2.08 5.97 -4.65
C ALA A 61 3.28 5.20 -5.26
N ASP A 62 3.76 4.16 -4.58
CA ASP A 62 4.84 3.31 -5.08
C ASP A 62 4.43 2.55 -6.35
N ALA A 63 3.22 2.00 -6.39
CA ALA A 63 2.69 1.32 -7.57
C ALA A 63 2.52 2.28 -8.76
N ALA A 64 2.04 3.50 -8.51
CA ALA A 64 1.94 4.54 -9.54
C ALA A 64 3.34 4.92 -10.09
N ARG A 65 4.33 5.05 -9.20
CA ARG A 65 5.72 5.31 -9.56
C ARG A 65 6.31 4.16 -10.39
N GLU A 66 6.13 2.91 -9.98
CA GLU A 66 6.62 1.73 -10.71
C GLU A 66 6.01 1.64 -12.12
N ALA A 67 4.70 1.88 -12.24
CA ALA A 67 4.02 1.93 -13.53
C ALA A 67 4.58 3.03 -14.43
N SER A 68 4.79 4.24 -13.89
CA SER A 68 5.35 5.36 -14.66
C SER A 68 6.76 5.07 -15.18
N GLN A 69 7.60 4.43 -14.37
CA GLN A 69 8.95 4.03 -14.78
C GLN A 69 8.90 2.94 -15.85
N SER A 70 8.07 1.92 -15.65
CA SER A 70 7.93 0.81 -16.60
C SER A 70 7.49 1.30 -17.99
N SER A 71 6.54 2.23 -18.05
CA SER A 71 6.13 2.88 -19.31
C SER A 71 7.28 3.64 -19.97
N ARG A 72 8.04 4.42 -19.19
CA ARG A 72 9.21 5.15 -19.70
C ARG A 72 10.30 4.23 -20.23
N TRP A 73 10.56 3.10 -19.55
CA TRP A 73 11.51 2.09 -20.04
C TRP A 73 11.02 1.41 -21.32
N ALA A 74 9.72 1.12 -21.42
CA ALA A 74 9.13 0.57 -22.64
C ALA A 74 9.26 1.55 -23.83
N GLU A 75 9.08 2.86 -23.61
CA GLU A 75 9.31 3.90 -24.62
C GLU A 75 10.78 3.93 -25.08
N VAL A 76 11.74 3.85 -24.14
CA VAL A 76 13.17 3.80 -24.47
C VAL A 76 13.53 2.56 -25.30
N LEU A 77 12.96 1.40 -24.96
CA LEU A 77 13.22 0.14 -25.66
C LEU A 77 12.51 0.03 -27.02
N THR A 78 11.38 0.71 -27.20
CA THR A 78 10.61 0.72 -28.45
C THR A 78 10.97 1.89 -29.38
N GLY A 79 11.68 2.90 -28.89
CA GLY A 79 12.10 4.07 -29.65
C GLY A 79 13.45 4.60 -29.21
N GLY A 80 14.52 3.96 -29.68
CA GLY A 80 15.90 4.41 -29.42
C GLY A 80 16.97 3.80 -30.33
N SER A 81 16.63 3.42 -31.57
CA SER A 81 17.63 3.29 -32.64
C SER A 81 17.74 4.64 -33.35
N SER A 82 18.90 5.29 -33.16
CA SER A 82 19.37 6.63 -33.53
C SER A 82 19.37 6.92 -35.06
N PRO A 83 19.99 8.00 -35.63
CA PRO A 83 20.60 9.24 -35.08
C PRO A 83 20.25 10.54 -35.87
N GLN A 84 20.46 11.72 -35.27
CA GLN A 84 21.21 12.87 -35.83
C GLN A 84 21.39 13.96 -34.77
#